data_AF-A0A1M7T2H5-F1
#
_entry.id   AF-A0A1M7T2H5-F1
#
_cell.length_a   1.000
_cell.length_b   1.000
_cell.length_c   1.000
_cell.angle_alpha   90.00
_cell.angle_beta   90.00
_cell.angle_gamma   90.00
#
_symmetry.space_group_name_H-M   'P 1'
#
loop_
_entity.id
_entity.type
_entity.pdbx_description
1 polymer ?
#
loop_
_entity_poly.entity_id
_entity_poly.type
_entity_poly.pdbx_seq_one_letter_code
_entity_poly.pdbx_strand_id
1 'polypeptide(L)'
;MVRSKKTAKVLLLTLLVLMLGALMLTGCQSQPVDQSANPPASVGEKEPGTAVGSATVEGFPPPTSHAIEGRENCGSCHNEGEGGAPKTPHPELTVCRQCHV
;
A
#
# COMPACT_ATOMS: atom_id res chain seq x y z
N MET A 1 41.60 -39.58 -8.08
CA MET A 1 40.39 -39.28 -7.28
C MET A 1 39.86 -37.82 -7.39
N VAL A 2 40.44 -36.95 -8.25
CA VAL A 2 40.05 -35.51 -8.36
C VAL A 2 38.90 -35.24 -9.34
N ARG A 3 38.67 -36.10 -10.35
CA ARG A 3 37.63 -35.93 -11.37
C ARG A 3 36.20 -36.06 -10.81
N SER A 4 35.95 -37.01 -9.90
CA SER A 4 34.62 -37.25 -9.31
C SER A 4 34.16 -36.11 -8.37
N LYS A 5 35.10 -35.45 -7.68
CA LYS A 5 34.79 -34.29 -6.83
C LYS A 5 34.49 -33.02 -7.64
N LYS A 6 35.05 -32.89 -8.86
CA LYS A 6 34.77 -31.78 -9.77
C LYS A 6 33.40 -31.94 -10.42
N THR A 7 33.06 -33.14 -10.90
CA THR A 7 31.72 -33.42 -11.45
C THR A 7 30.63 -33.29 -10.38
N ALA A 8 30.89 -33.75 -9.15
CA ALA A 8 29.97 -33.55 -8.03
C ALA A 8 29.77 -32.06 -7.69
N LYS A 9 30.83 -31.25 -7.71
CA LYS A 9 30.72 -29.79 -7.50
C LYS A 9 29.99 -29.08 -8.63
N VAL A 10 30.21 -29.46 -9.88
CA VAL A 10 29.49 -28.88 -11.01
C VAL A 10 28.01 -29.23 -10.94
N LEU A 11 27.67 -30.49 -10.65
CA LEU A 11 26.28 -30.93 -10.48
C LEU A 11 25.58 -30.16 -9.33
N LEU A 12 26.25 -30.04 -8.18
CA LEU A 12 25.74 -29.30 -7.04
C LEU A 12 25.49 -27.81 -7.38
N LEU A 13 26.45 -27.17 -8.07
CA LEU A 13 26.31 -25.76 -8.48
C LEU A 13 25.17 -25.57 -9.47
N THR A 14 24.99 -26.49 -10.42
CA THR A 14 23.88 -26.40 -11.39
C THR A 14 22.50 -26.55 -10.74
N LEU A 15 22.36 -27.47 -9.77
CA LEU A 15 21.11 -27.64 -9.03
C LEU A 15 20.79 -26.43 -8.15
N LEU A 16 21.81 -25.84 -7.53
CA LEU A 16 21.67 -24.64 -6.70
C LEU A 16 21.23 -23.44 -7.53
N VAL A 17 21.80 -23.24 -8.72
CA VAL A 17 21.40 -22.17 -9.64
C VAL A 17 19.97 -22.36 -10.16
N LEU A 18 19.56 -23.59 -10.49
CA LEU A 18 18.19 -23.89 -10.92
C LEU A 18 17.16 -23.64 -9.81
N MET A 19 17.47 -24.00 -8.55
CA MET A 19 16.61 -23.71 -7.40
C MET A 19 16.48 -22.20 -7.13
N LEU A 20 17.58 -21.46 -7.20
CA LEU A 20 17.56 -20.00 -7.06
C LEU A 20 16.78 -19.31 -8.20
N GLY A 21 16.91 -19.81 -9.43
CA GLY A 21 16.16 -19.30 -10.59
C GLY A 21 14.65 -19.54 -10.49
N ALA A 22 14.23 -20.72 -9.99
CA ALA A 22 12.82 -21.01 -9.74
C ALA A 22 12.22 -20.09 -8.67
N LEU A 23 13.00 -19.66 -7.67
CA LEU A 23 12.55 -18.73 -6.63
C LEU A 23 12.22 -17.33 -7.17
N MET A 24 12.85 -16.92 -8.28
CA MET A 24 12.59 -15.63 -8.92
C MET A 24 11.32 -15.63 -9.79
N LEU A 25 10.81 -16.80 -10.18
CA LEU A 25 9.61 -16.94 -11.02
C LEU A 25 8.30 -16.88 -10.21
N THR A 26 8.36 -16.96 -8.88
CA THR A 26 7.21 -16.84 -7.97
C THR A 26 6.87 -15.38 -7.62
N GLY A 27 7.41 -14.42 -8.37
CA GLY A 27 7.27 -12.97 -8.15
C GLY A 27 5.93 -12.33 -8.54
N CYS A 28 4.82 -13.08 -8.60
CA CYS A 28 3.46 -12.51 -8.67
C CYS A 28 2.71 -12.73 -7.34
N GLN A 29 3.37 -12.47 -6.22
CA GLN A 29 2.66 -12.24 -4.97
C GLN A 29 2.11 -10.81 -5.02
N SER A 30 0.84 -10.68 -5.41
CA SER A 30 0.01 -9.59 -4.90
C SER A 30 0.19 -9.56 -3.38
N GLN A 31 0.72 -8.46 -2.89
CA GLN A 31 1.08 -8.26 -1.49
C GLN A 31 -0.08 -8.70 -0.57
N PRO A 32 0.16 -9.50 0.49
CA PRO A 32 -0.71 -9.41 1.65
C PRO A 32 -0.62 -7.97 2.16
N VAL A 33 -1.77 -7.35 2.38
CA VAL A 33 -1.88 -6.05 3.03
C VAL A 33 -1.35 -6.17 4.46
N ASP A 34 -0.06 -5.95 4.65
CA ASP A 34 0.54 -5.71 5.96
C ASP A 34 -0.01 -4.38 6.48
N GLN A 35 -1.12 -4.49 7.20
CA GLN A 35 -1.47 -3.56 8.26
C GLN A 35 -0.30 -3.53 9.25
N SER A 36 0.09 -2.33 9.70
CA SER A 36 1.08 -2.08 10.76
C SER A 36 2.54 -1.87 10.30
N ALA A 37 2.81 -0.67 9.80
CA ALA A 37 3.65 0.30 10.51
C ALA A 37 3.79 1.57 9.66
N ASN A 38 2.83 2.51 9.81
CA ASN A 38 3.20 3.89 9.53
C ASN A 38 4.30 4.28 10.54
N PRO A 39 5.42 4.89 10.12
CA PRO A 39 6.30 5.56 11.06
C PRO A 39 5.48 6.61 11.83
N PRO A 40 5.83 6.93 13.09
CA PRO A 40 5.14 8.00 13.80
C PRO A 40 5.25 9.25 12.92
N ALA A 41 4.09 9.71 12.44
CA ALA A 41 3.97 10.96 11.73
C ALA A 41 4.71 12.00 12.56
N SER A 42 5.81 12.47 12.00
CA SER A 42 6.51 13.65 12.46
C SER A 42 5.47 14.73 12.65
N VAL A 43 5.34 15.16 13.90
CA VAL A 43 4.71 16.41 14.28
C VAL A 43 5.20 17.48 13.31
N GLY A 44 4.29 17.89 12.44
CA GLY A 44 4.51 18.83 11.35
C GLY A 44 3.19 19.54 11.08
N GLU A 45 3.01 20.61 11.84
CA GLU A 45 2.30 21.82 11.41
C GLU A 45 0.77 21.69 11.31
N LYS A 46 0.13 22.20 12.38
CA LYS A 46 -1.23 22.74 12.34
C LYS A 46 -1.23 23.92 11.35
N GLU A 47 -1.39 23.62 10.07
CA GLU A 47 -1.79 24.62 9.08
C GLU A 47 -3.29 24.88 9.27
N PRO A 48 -3.72 26.12 9.62
CA PRO A 48 -5.12 26.49 9.60
C PRO A 48 -5.51 26.68 8.13
N GLY A 49 -5.70 25.56 7.43
CA GLY A 49 -6.29 25.54 6.11
C GLY A 49 -7.72 26.06 6.24
N THR A 50 -7.89 27.31 5.81
CA THR A 50 -9.18 27.99 5.72
C THR A 50 -10.23 27.02 5.16
N ALA A 51 -11.31 26.79 5.91
CA ALA A 51 -12.46 26.07 5.42
C ALA A 51 -13.13 26.93 4.35
N VAL A 52 -12.59 26.91 3.12
CA VAL A 52 -13.40 27.21 1.93
C VAL A 52 -14.46 26.12 1.92
N GLY A 53 -15.65 26.49 2.36
CA GLY A 53 -16.80 25.62 2.45
C GLY A 53 -17.08 25.03 1.08
N SER A 54 -16.62 23.80 0.87
CA SER A 54 -17.10 23.02 -0.25
C SER A 54 -18.55 22.66 0.04
N ALA A 55 -19.47 23.19 -0.76
CA ALA A 55 -20.88 22.87 -0.65
C ALA A 55 -21.05 21.35 -0.82
N THR A 56 -21.36 20.66 0.28
CA THR A 56 -21.81 19.28 0.24
C THR A 56 -23.22 19.31 -0.33
N VAL A 57 -23.36 18.98 -1.61
CA VAL A 57 -24.67 18.75 -2.21
C VAL A 57 -25.13 17.37 -1.77
N GLU A 58 -26.30 17.30 -1.15
CA GLU A 58 -26.87 16.02 -0.72
C GLU A 58 -26.94 15.03 -1.89
N GLY A 59 -26.48 13.80 -1.67
CA GLY A 59 -26.43 12.76 -2.71
C GLY A 59 -25.21 12.81 -3.64
N PHE A 60 -24.36 13.84 -3.57
CA PHE A 60 -23.09 13.89 -4.30
C PHE A 60 -21.91 13.58 -3.38
N PRO A 61 -20.84 12.92 -3.90
CA PRO A 61 -19.63 12.72 -3.13
C PRO A 61 -19.00 14.07 -2.78
N PRO A 62 -18.62 14.33 -1.52
CA PRO A 62 -17.87 15.52 -1.17
C PRO A 62 -16.50 15.52 -1.88
N PRO A 63 -15.98 16.66 -2.33
CA PRO A 63 -14.62 16.73 -2.84
C PRO A 63 -13.61 16.51 -1.72
N THR A 64 -12.40 16.12 -2.11
CA THR A 64 -11.31 15.84 -1.17
C THR A 64 -10.79 17.16 -0.59
N SER A 65 -10.87 17.33 0.73
CA SER A 65 -10.48 18.58 1.40
C SER A 65 -9.00 18.69 1.73
N HIS A 66 -8.17 17.73 1.30
CA HIS A 66 -6.73 17.69 1.56
C HIS A 66 -5.96 17.05 0.40
N ALA A 67 -4.64 17.23 0.37
CA ALA A 67 -3.76 16.58 -0.58
C ALA A 67 -3.76 15.04 -0.41
N ILE A 68 -3.64 14.31 -1.51
CA ILE A 68 -3.67 12.83 -1.52
C ILE A 68 -2.25 12.25 -1.50
N GLU A 69 -1.25 13.04 -1.91
CA GLU A 69 0.15 12.65 -1.96
C GLU A 69 0.63 12.19 -0.58
N GLY A 70 1.05 10.93 -0.47
CA GLY A 70 1.44 10.28 0.79
C GLY A 70 0.26 9.82 1.67
N ARG A 71 -0.98 9.89 1.17
CA ARG A 71 -2.25 9.48 1.83
C ARG A 71 -3.17 8.71 0.89
N GLU A 72 -2.58 7.91 0.00
CA GLU A 72 -3.30 7.18 -1.04
C GLU A 72 -4.15 6.04 -0.46
N ASN A 73 -3.76 5.52 0.72
CA ASN A 73 -4.54 4.54 1.47
C ASN A 73 -5.66 5.23 2.29
N CYS A 74 -6.70 5.65 1.58
CA CYS A 74 -7.85 6.37 2.13
C CYS A 74 -8.46 5.69 3.38
N GLY A 75 -8.53 4.35 3.36
CA GLY A 75 -9.10 3.54 4.43
C GLY A 75 -8.30 3.58 5.74
N SER A 76 -7.03 4.01 5.72
CA SER A 76 -6.22 4.18 6.94
C SER A 76 -6.82 5.21 7.91
N CYS A 77 -7.58 6.18 7.40
CA CYS A 77 -8.30 7.14 8.24
C CYS A 77 -9.82 7.00 8.13
N HIS A 78 -10.34 6.79 6.92
CA HIS A 78 -11.79 6.84 6.69
C HIS A 78 -12.55 5.54 7.01
N ASN A 79 -11.90 4.39 7.26
CA ASN A 79 -12.63 3.15 7.59
C ASN A 79 -13.33 3.23 8.96
N GLU A 80 -12.61 3.65 9.99
CA GLU A 80 -13.15 3.80 11.35
C GLU A 80 -13.20 5.25 11.84
N GLY A 81 -12.77 6.21 11.02
CA GLY A 81 -12.78 7.63 11.35
C GLY A 81 -11.62 8.07 12.23
N GLU A 82 -10.42 7.57 11.94
CA GLU A 82 -9.20 7.88 12.69
C GLU A 82 -8.74 9.33 12.43
N GLY A 83 -8.13 9.95 13.44
CA GLY A 83 -7.55 11.30 13.31
C GLY A 83 -8.56 12.41 13.01
N GLY A 84 -9.86 12.18 13.25
CA GLY A 84 -10.93 13.14 12.98
C GLY A 84 -11.47 13.09 11.54
N ALA A 85 -11.05 12.10 10.75
CA ALA A 85 -11.66 11.83 9.45
C ALA A 85 -13.10 11.30 9.61
N PRO A 86 -14.03 11.64 8.71
CA PRO A 86 -15.35 11.02 8.71
C PRO A 86 -15.24 9.54 8.33
N LYS A 87 -15.99 8.68 9.03
CA LYS A 87 -16.15 7.28 8.64
C LYS A 87 -16.88 7.16 7.30
N THR A 88 -16.35 6.37 6.39
CA THR A 88 -17.00 6.09 5.10
C THR A 88 -18.30 5.30 5.32
N PRO A 89 -19.43 5.74 4.73
CA PRO A 89 -20.67 4.98 4.79
C PRO A 89 -20.69 3.81 3.79
N HIS A 90 -19.67 3.67 2.94
CA HIS A 90 -19.61 2.70 1.85
C HIS A 90 -18.21 2.04 1.74
N PRO A 91 -17.79 1.24 2.75
CA PRO A 91 -16.47 0.61 2.80
C PRO A 91 -16.21 -0.37 1.64
N GLU A 92 -17.26 -0.83 0.96
CA GLU A 92 -17.16 -1.69 -0.23
C GLU A 92 -16.62 -0.96 -1.47
N LEU A 93 -16.69 0.38 -1.50
CA LEU A 93 -16.20 1.20 -2.61
C LEU A 93 -14.70 1.52 -2.43
N THR A 94 -13.86 0.59 -2.87
CA THR A 94 -12.40 0.64 -2.66
C THR A 94 -11.66 1.62 -3.59
N VAL A 95 -12.31 2.14 -4.63
CA VAL A 95 -11.72 3.11 -5.58
C VAL A 95 -12.27 4.51 -5.31
N CYS A 96 -11.79 5.15 -4.23
CA CYS A 96 -12.36 6.39 -3.71
C CYS A 96 -12.27 7.57 -4.70
N ARG A 97 -11.14 7.64 -5.43
CA ARG A 97 -10.85 8.71 -6.41
C ARG A 97 -11.69 8.66 -7.69
N GLN A 98 -12.55 7.66 -7.83
CA GLN A 98 -13.53 7.63 -8.92
C GLN A 98 -14.62 8.69 -8.71
N CYS A 99 -14.93 9.01 -7.45
CA CYS A 99 -16.01 9.90 -7.06
C CYS A 99 -15.52 11.12 -6.28
N HIS A 100 -14.51 10.95 -5.43
CA HIS A 100 -13.91 12.02 -4.64
C HIS A 100 -12.73 12.62 -5.41
N VAL A 101 -12.91 13.85 -5.90
CA VAL A 101 -11.90 14.63 -6.63
C VAL A 101 -11.38 15.80 -5.83
#